data_AF-A0A379WFG8-F1
#
_entry.id   AF-A0A379WFG8-F1
#
_cell.length_a   1.000
_cell.length_b   1.000
_cell.length_c   1.000
_cell.angle_alpha   90.00
_cell.angle_beta   90.00
_cell.angle_gamma   90.00
#
_symmetry.space_group_name_H-M   'P 1'
#
loop_
_entity.id
_entity.type
_entity.pdbx_description
1 polymer ?
#
loop_
_entity_poly.entity_id
_entity_poly.type
_entity_poly.pdbx_seq_one_letter_code
_entity_poly.pdbx_strand_id
1 'polypeptide(L)'
;MALVASQVPRERSGWALSTLSTAQISGVIGGPLMGGFVADHIGLRAVFLITAMLLVVSFLVTLFLIKEGVRPVIKKSERLSGKPFLRRYLILRW
;
A
#
# COMPACT_ATOMS: atom_id res chain seq x y z
N MET A 1 1.12 -1.44 -0.04
CA MET A 1 2.03 -2.47 0.52
C MET A 1 2.42 -2.20 1.97
N ALA A 2 3.06 -1.07 2.30
CA ALA A 2 3.54 -0.79 3.67
C ALA A 2 2.46 -0.80 4.77
N LEU A 3 1.25 -0.30 4.47
CA LEU A 3 0.14 -0.28 5.42
C LEU A 3 -0.44 -1.69 5.70
N VAL A 4 -0.52 -2.54 4.68
CA VAL A 4 -1.03 -3.91 4.83
C VAL A 4 0.00 -4.79 5.56
N ALA A 5 1.29 -4.58 5.28
CA ALA A 5 2.37 -5.27 5.98
C ALA A 5 2.44 -4.96 7.49
N SER A 6 1.96 -3.78 7.92
CA SER A 6 1.94 -3.40 9.35
C SER A 6 0.66 -3.83 10.10
N GLN A 7 -0.40 -4.18 9.37
CA GLN A 7 -1.72 -4.55 9.93
C GLN A 7 -2.00 -6.06 9.91
N VAL A 8 -1.20 -6.87 9.19
CA VAL A 8 -1.39 -8.32 9.07
C VAL A 8 -0.45 -9.08 10.03
N PRO A 9 -0.93 -10.06 10.82
CA PRO A 9 -0.09 -10.87 11.72
C PRO A 9 1.02 -11.61 10.94
N ARG A 10 2.21 -11.72 11.57
CA ARG A 10 3.45 -12.17 10.90
C ARG A 10 3.31 -13.55 10.26
N GLU A 11 2.53 -14.46 10.84
CA GLU A 11 2.32 -15.81 10.32
C GLU A 11 1.53 -15.87 8.99
N ARG A 12 0.73 -14.84 8.65
CA ARG A 12 -0.08 -14.80 7.40
C ARG A 12 0.33 -13.69 6.44
N SER A 13 1.35 -12.92 6.79
CA SER A 13 1.86 -11.80 5.99
C SER A 13 2.27 -12.21 4.57
N GLY A 14 2.90 -13.38 4.41
CA GLY A 14 3.26 -13.93 3.09
C GLY A 14 2.05 -14.17 2.18
N TRP A 15 0.99 -14.82 2.68
CA TRP A 15 -0.23 -15.06 1.90
C TRP A 15 -0.96 -13.77 1.54
N ALA A 16 -1.11 -12.84 2.50
CA ALA A 16 -1.77 -11.56 2.25
C ALA A 16 -1.02 -10.67 1.24
N LEU A 17 0.31 -10.63 1.32
CA LEU A 17 1.15 -9.89 0.38
C LEU A 17 1.11 -10.51 -1.02
N SER A 18 1.15 -11.84 -1.12
CA SER A 18 1.02 -12.56 -2.39
C SER A 18 -0.31 -12.26 -3.08
N THR A 19 -1.43 -12.40 -2.37
CA THR A 19 -2.77 -12.12 -2.92
C THR A 19 -2.89 -10.67 -3.36
N LEU A 20 -2.40 -9.72 -2.58
CA LEU A 20 -2.42 -8.30 -2.94
C LEU A 20 -1.56 -7.99 -4.17
N SER A 21 -0.38 -8.62 -4.28
CA SER A 21 0.49 -8.49 -5.45
C SER A 21 -0.15 -9.09 -6.70
N THR A 22 -0.73 -10.29 -6.60
CA THR A 22 -1.45 -10.91 -7.71
C THR A 22 -2.61 -10.05 -8.18
N ALA A 23 -3.43 -9.53 -7.25
CA ALA A 23 -4.53 -8.62 -7.59
C ALA A 23 -4.02 -7.35 -8.32
N GLN A 24 -2.89 -6.78 -7.89
CA GLN A 24 -2.27 -5.65 -8.57
C GLN A 24 -1.80 -6.01 -9.99
N ILE A 25 -1.06 -7.10 -10.15
CA ILE A 25 -0.53 -7.54 -11.45
C ILE A 25 -1.69 -7.83 -12.41
N SER A 26 -2.72 -8.52 -11.94
CA SER A 26 -3.94 -8.76 -12.71
C SER A 26 -4.61 -7.45 -13.15
N GLY A 27 -4.66 -6.44 -12.28
CA GLY A 27 -5.17 -5.12 -12.63
C GLY A 27 -4.32 -4.38 -13.68
N VAL A 28 -2.99 -4.46 -13.56
CA VAL A 28 -2.05 -3.83 -14.51
C VAL A 28 -2.14 -4.47 -15.90
N ILE A 29 -2.42 -5.76 -15.99
CA ILE A 29 -2.59 -6.47 -17.27
C ILE A 29 -4.02 -6.25 -17.79
N GLY A 30 -5.02 -6.42 -16.94
CA GLY A 30 -6.43 -6.34 -17.32
C GLY A 30 -6.87 -4.94 -17.74
N GLY A 31 -6.35 -3.90 -17.07
CA GLY A 31 -6.72 -2.50 -17.35
C GLY A 31 -6.45 -2.07 -18.78
N PRO A 32 -5.22 -2.18 -19.31
CA PRO A 32 -4.90 -1.84 -20.69
C PRO A 32 -5.61 -2.72 -21.72
N LEU A 33 -5.79 -4.02 -21.45
CA LEU A 33 -6.50 -4.92 -22.35
C LEU A 33 -7.98 -4.53 -22.49
N MET A 34 -8.66 -4.29 -21.37
CA MET A 34 -10.05 -3.81 -21.41
C MET A 34 -10.15 -2.40 -21.99
N GLY A 35 -9.23 -1.50 -21.62
CA GLY A 35 -9.20 -0.14 -22.12
C GLY A 35 -8.95 -0.07 -23.63
N GLY A 36 -8.05 -0.90 -24.15
CA GLY A 36 -7.77 -1.05 -25.58
C GLY A 36 -8.94 -1.64 -26.34
N PHE A 37 -9.55 -2.73 -25.83
CA PHE A 37 -10.75 -3.32 -26.43
C PHE A 37 -11.89 -2.29 -26.55
N VAL A 38 -12.11 -1.52 -25.48
CA VAL A 38 -13.08 -0.43 -25.49
C VAL A 38 -12.66 0.64 -26.50
N ALA A 39 -11.39 1.09 -26.50
CA ALA A 39 -10.86 2.07 -27.44
C ALA A 39 -11.10 1.70 -28.92
N ASP A 40 -10.94 0.42 -29.27
CA ASP A 40 -11.09 -0.07 -30.64
C ASP A 40 -12.55 -0.02 -31.13
N HIS A 41 -13.52 -0.14 -30.23
CA HIS A 41 -14.94 -0.17 -30.60
C HIS A 41 -15.60 1.21 -30.60
N ILE A 42 -15.26 2.06 -29.63
CA ILE A 42 -15.96 3.35 -29.39
C ILE A 42 -15.03 4.57 -29.44
N GLY A 43 -13.73 4.36 -29.69
CA GLY A 43 -12.68 5.38 -29.71
C GLY A 43 -12.09 5.75 -28.34
N LEU A 44 -10.93 6.41 -28.35
CA LEU A 44 -10.22 6.83 -27.12
C LEU A 44 -11.03 7.77 -26.22
N ARG A 45 -11.99 8.53 -26.78
CA ARG A 45 -12.80 9.49 -26.02
C ARG A 45 -13.60 8.81 -24.91
N ALA A 46 -14.20 7.65 -25.16
CA ALA A 46 -14.97 6.97 -24.10
C ALA A 46 -14.05 6.32 -23.05
N VAL A 47 -12.84 5.88 -23.41
CA VAL A 47 -11.85 5.37 -22.45
C VAL A 47 -11.47 6.44 -21.43
N PHE A 48 -11.24 7.68 -21.88
CA PHE A 48 -10.97 8.81 -20.98
C PHE A 48 -12.16 9.10 -20.06
N LEU A 49 -13.39 9.09 -20.58
CA LEU A 49 -14.60 9.29 -19.77
C LEU A 49 -14.79 8.19 -18.71
N ILE A 50 -14.61 6.93 -19.09
CA ILE A 50 -14.68 5.78 -18.17
C ILE A 50 -13.61 5.90 -17.09
N THR A 51 -12.38 6.26 -17.45
CA THR A 51 -11.28 6.45 -16.50
C THR A 51 -11.59 7.59 -15.53
N ALA A 52 -12.14 8.71 -16.02
CA ALA A 52 -12.55 9.83 -15.18
C ALA A 52 -13.67 9.43 -14.19
N MET A 53 -14.69 8.71 -14.66
CA MET A 53 -15.75 8.15 -13.80
C MET A 53 -15.17 7.22 -12.72
N LEU A 54 -14.27 6.31 -13.07
CA LEU A 54 -13.60 5.41 -12.14
C LEU A 54 -12.80 6.16 -11.06
N LEU A 55 -12.09 7.23 -11.44
CA LEU A 55 -11.38 8.08 -10.49
C LEU A 55 -12.33 8.82 -9.55
N VAL A 56 -13.45 9.33 -10.05
CA VAL A 56 -14.49 9.96 -9.23
C VAL A 56 -15.08 8.95 -8.25
N VAL A 57 -15.42 7.74 -8.70
CA VAL A 57 -15.91 6.67 -7.81
C VAL A 57 -14.87 6.32 -6.75
N SER A 58 -13.61 6.16 -7.13
CA SER A 58 -12.50 5.90 -6.19
C SER A 58 -12.36 7.02 -5.15
N PHE A 59 -12.49 8.28 -5.59
CA PHE A 59 -12.49 9.43 -4.70
C PHE A 59 -13.68 9.41 -3.75
N LEU A 60 -14.90 9.14 -4.22
CA LEU A 60 -16.09 9.06 -3.37
C LEU A 60 -15.99 7.90 -2.37
N VAL A 61 -15.52 6.73 -2.81
CA VAL A 61 -15.26 5.60 -1.91
C VAL A 61 -14.24 5.99 -0.84
N THR A 62 -13.13 6.61 -1.22
CA THR A 62 -12.13 7.10 -0.27
C THR A 62 -12.76 8.11 0.71
N LEU A 63 -13.54 9.06 0.21
CA LEU A 63 -14.17 10.12 1.00
C LEU A 63 -15.20 9.58 2.02
N PHE A 64 -16.02 8.61 1.64
CA PHE A 64 -17.09 8.09 2.50
C PHE A 64 -16.66 6.89 3.36
N LEU A 65 -15.80 6.02 2.84
CA LEU A 65 -15.40 4.77 3.50
C LEU A 65 -14.20 4.96 4.43
N ILE A 66 -13.31 5.92 4.15
CA ILE A 66 -12.18 6.23 5.05
C ILE A 66 -12.66 7.24 6.09
N LYS A 67 -13.29 6.73 7.15
CA LYS A 67 -13.30 7.44 8.44
C LYS A 67 -11.89 7.32 9.00
N GLU A 68 -11.15 8.43 9.00
CA GLU A 68 -9.83 8.50 9.63
C GLU A 68 -9.94 8.14 11.12
N GLY A 69 -9.70 6.88 11.45
CA GLY A 69 -9.51 6.44 12.83
C GLY A 69 -8.26 7.14 13.37
N VAL A 70 -8.46 7.95 14.42
CA VAL A 70 -7.46 8.72 15.17
C VAL A 70 -6.10 8.00 15.19
N ARG A 71 -5.07 8.66 14.63
CA ARG A 71 -3.69 8.15 14.66
C ARG A 71 -3.24 7.99 16.13
N PRO A 72 -2.80 6.80 16.57
CA PRO A 72 -2.09 6.70 17.85
C PRO A 72 -0.73 7.41 17.71
N VAL A 73 -0.56 8.50 18.45
CA VAL A 73 0.70 9.24 18.56
C VAL A 73 1.74 8.30 19.19
N ILE A 74 2.61 7.71 18.38
CA ILE A 74 3.73 6.91 18.89
C ILE A 74 4.68 7.85 19.65
N LYS A 75 4.68 7.76 20.99
CA LYS A 75 5.61 8.47 21.87
C LYS A 75 7.05 8.02 21.58
N LYS A 76 7.88 9.00 21.21
CA LYS A 76 9.30 8.90 20.84
C LYS A 76 10.25 8.48 21.99
N SER A 77 9.74 8.03 23.15
CA SER A 77 10.57 7.84 24.35
C SER A 77 11.31 6.50 24.45
N GLU A 78 11.08 5.53 23.56
CA GLU A 78 11.79 4.23 23.60
C GLU A 78 12.90 4.05 22.56
N ARG A 79 13.21 5.09 21.78
CA ARG A 79 14.41 5.08 20.94
C ARG A 79 15.55 5.71 21.74
N LEU A 80 16.56 4.89 22.04
CA LEU A 80 17.92 5.22 22.49
C LEU A 80 18.25 4.94 23.96
N SER A 81 18.21 3.67 24.37
CA SER A 81 19.24 3.13 25.27
C SER A 81 20.27 2.34 24.45
N GLY A 82 20.99 3.05 23.57
CA GLY A 82 22.12 2.53 22.80
C GLY A 82 23.47 2.56 23.55
N LYS A 83 23.45 2.92 24.84
CA LYS A 83 24.66 3.05 25.67
C LYS A 83 25.31 1.73 26.15
N PRO A 84 24.61 0.57 26.31
CA PRO A 84 25.28 -0.62 26.83
C PRO A 84 26.18 -1.33 25.81
N PHE A 85 25.89 -1.24 24.50
CA PHE A 85 26.58 -2.01 23.47
C PHE A 85 27.97 -1.47 23.12
N LEU A 86 28.13 -0.14 23.06
CA LEU A 86 29.42 0.51 22.79
C LEU A 86 30.43 0.31 23.92
N ARG A 87 29.96 0.24 25.18
CA ARG A 87 30.84 0.04 26.34
C ARG A 87 31.42 -1.38 26.39
N ARG A 88 30.71 -2.38 25.83
CA ARG A 88 31.17 -3.77 25.76
C ARG A 88 32.38 -3.92 24.81
N TYR A 89 32.40 -3.21 23.67
CA TYR A 89 33.49 -3.29 22.70
C TYR A 89 34.77 -2.56 23.13
N LEU A 90 34.65 -1.50 23.93
CA LEU A 90 35.80 -0.72 24.40
C LEU A 90 36.58 -1.39 25.54
N ILE A 91 35.97 -2.31 26.28
CA ILE A 91 36.64 -3.07 27.36
C ILE A 91 37.33 -4.35 26.84
N LEU A 92 36.86 -4.90 25.70
CA LEU A 92 37.46 -6.09 25.07
C LEU A 92 38.67 -5.79 24.16
N ARG A 93 39.12 -4.53 24.12
CA ARG A 93 40.22 -4.06 23.27
C ARG A 93 41.45 -3.59 24.09
N TRP A 94 41.53 -3.97 25.37
CA TRP A 94 42.69 -3.80 26.24
C TRP A 94 42.96 -5.08 27.01
#